data_AF-A0A9W7FF68-F1
#
_entry.id   AF-A0A9W7FF68-F1
#
_cell.length_a   1.000
_cell.length_b   1.000
_cell.length_c   1.000
_cell.angle_alpha   90.00
_cell.angle_beta   90.00
_cell.angle_gamma   90.00
#
_symmetry.space_group_name_H-M   'P 1'
#
loop_
_entity.id
_entity.type
_entity.pdbx_description
1 polymer ?
#
loop_
_entity_poly.entity_id
_entity_poly.type
_entity_poly.pdbx_seq_one_letter_code
_entity_poly.pdbx_strand_id
1 'polypeptide(L)'
;MKLKTVPQSENIAPSSANKMDKTMDIGEMKKAMPLGNSPLMNSKSSKSSKSKGSKRKAESKKESKSKSSKTSKSASSSSSSFAYPSTSMPPPSLVKSIYEATGETGKVKIDQVIASICQNENSELKEFQAAVQKTGDESAKDAIQRARVAVKDIEQKALTALKSARSEFEETEKAAKSNNPTNKALWAETATLMSQVSLLKAEEKQWLAQLDAITRREQNLANVTLEEQANLPEDLEVNPTAHALINSILPSCNGKIQKSVEDMTLCADRVALVLKGVNKLVEEADSVKRDIYEGYVGSGRMFQGYDIEDPKRIIGGLLK
;
A
#
# COMPACT_ATOMS: atom_id res chain seq x y z
N MET A 1 19.25 58.08 -56.96
CA MET A 1 18.42 56.97 -56.42
C MET A 1 18.93 56.65 -55.02
N LYS A 2 18.14 56.90 -53.98
CA LYS A 2 18.54 56.68 -52.58
C LYS A 2 18.14 55.26 -52.18
N LEU A 3 19.12 54.43 -51.88
CA LEU A 3 18.91 53.07 -51.38
C LEU A 3 18.42 53.15 -49.93
N LYS A 4 17.28 52.49 -49.67
CA LYS A 4 16.60 52.44 -48.38
C LYS A 4 17.23 51.29 -47.56
N THR A 5 17.80 51.64 -46.43
CA THR A 5 18.45 50.76 -45.47
C THR A 5 17.44 49.81 -44.83
N VAL A 6 17.74 48.50 -44.81
CA VAL A 6 16.98 47.46 -44.11
C VAL A 6 17.40 47.44 -42.64
N PRO A 7 16.48 47.45 -41.66
CA PRO A 7 16.85 47.33 -40.25
C PRO A 7 17.24 45.88 -39.91
N GLN A 8 18.35 45.76 -39.17
CA GLN A 8 18.84 44.51 -38.59
C GLN A 8 17.81 43.95 -37.58
N SER A 9 17.45 42.69 -37.77
CA SER A 9 16.64 41.92 -36.82
C SER A 9 17.43 41.69 -35.52
N GLU A 10 16.82 42.10 -34.40
CA GLU A 10 17.32 41.89 -33.05
C GLU A 10 17.40 40.41 -32.71
N ASN A 11 18.54 40.05 -32.13
CA ASN A 11 18.91 38.72 -31.69
C ASN A 11 18.32 38.52 -30.27
N ILE A 12 17.16 37.86 -30.18
CA ILE A 12 16.52 37.56 -28.89
C ILE A 12 17.15 36.29 -28.31
N ALA A 13 18.03 36.46 -27.33
CA ALA A 13 18.53 35.38 -26.50
C ALA A 13 17.42 34.85 -25.55
N PRO A 14 17.22 33.53 -25.40
CA PRO A 14 16.38 33.00 -24.34
C PRO A 14 17.15 33.03 -23.01
N SER A 15 16.97 34.12 -22.27
CA SER A 15 17.21 34.20 -20.84
C SER A 15 15.97 33.69 -20.11
N SER A 16 15.98 32.44 -19.65
CA SER A 16 15.17 32.06 -18.48
C SER A 16 15.85 30.93 -17.73
N ALA A 17 16.15 31.25 -16.48
CA ALA A 17 16.95 30.47 -15.57
C ALA A 17 16.28 29.14 -15.20
N ASN A 18 17.07 28.07 -15.29
CA ASN A 18 16.88 26.85 -14.52
C ASN A 18 16.80 27.20 -13.02
N LYS A 19 15.60 27.09 -12.46
CA LYS A 19 15.34 26.99 -11.02
C LYS A 19 14.44 25.79 -10.78
N MET A 20 14.95 24.58 -10.99
CA MET A 20 14.29 23.34 -10.57
C MET A 20 15.15 22.47 -9.63
N ASP A 21 16.25 23.00 -9.10
CA ASP A 21 16.94 22.39 -7.95
C ASP A 21 16.59 23.16 -6.67
N LYS A 22 15.36 22.96 -6.19
CA LYS A 22 15.05 23.17 -4.78
C LYS A 22 14.82 21.78 -4.17
N THR A 23 15.88 21.22 -3.61
CA THR A 23 15.76 20.15 -2.62
C THR A 23 14.90 20.68 -1.48
N MET A 24 13.65 20.20 -1.39
CA MET A 24 12.82 20.45 -0.22
C MET A 24 13.48 19.80 0.99
N ASP A 25 13.62 20.57 2.07
CA ASP A 25 14.08 20.05 3.35
C ASP A 25 13.05 19.06 3.92
N ILE A 26 13.54 17.96 4.52
CA ILE A 26 12.71 16.88 5.08
C ILE A 26 11.76 17.41 6.16
N GLY A 27 12.12 18.53 6.81
CA GLY A 27 11.26 19.24 7.76
C GLY A 27 10.01 19.87 7.15
N GLU A 28 10.07 20.37 5.91
CA GLU A 28 8.93 21.00 5.22
C GLU A 28 7.96 19.97 4.64
N MET A 29 8.49 18.81 4.21
CA MET A 29 7.69 17.69 3.72
C MET A 29 6.72 17.14 4.79
N LYS A 30 7.14 17.11 6.06
CA LYS A 30 6.29 16.71 7.19
C LYS A 30 5.17 17.71 7.53
N LYS A 31 5.29 18.96 7.06
CA LYS A 31 4.32 20.03 7.31
C LYS A 31 3.26 20.14 6.20
N ALA A 32 3.62 19.77 4.98
CA ALA A 32 2.71 19.75 3.83
C ALA A 32 1.85 18.48 3.75
N MET A 33 2.27 17.38 4.39
CA MET A 33 1.46 16.17 4.55
C MET A 33 1.18 15.95 6.04
N PRO A 34 0.04 16.43 6.59
CA PRO A 34 -0.43 15.91 7.85
C PRO A 34 -0.77 14.45 7.59
N LEU A 35 0.14 13.54 7.94
CA LEU A 35 -0.17 12.12 8.07
C LEU A 35 -1.34 12.05 9.04
N GLY A 36 -2.53 11.92 8.49
CA GLY A 36 -3.77 11.87 9.25
C GLY A 36 -3.61 10.81 10.31
N ASN A 37 -3.79 11.21 11.57
CA ASN A 37 -3.93 10.28 12.66
C ASN A 37 -5.00 9.27 12.25
N SER A 38 -4.57 8.04 12.06
CA SER A 38 -5.41 6.93 11.61
C SER A 38 -6.66 6.85 12.51
N PRO A 39 -7.89 6.75 11.96
CA PRO A 39 -9.13 6.77 12.75
C PRO A 39 -9.30 5.57 13.71
N LEU A 40 -8.36 4.62 13.68
CA LEU A 40 -8.40 3.37 14.43
C LEU A 40 -7.89 3.47 15.88
N MET A 41 -7.46 4.64 16.35
CA MET A 41 -6.99 4.84 17.74
C MET A 41 -7.98 5.57 18.65
N ASN A 42 -9.25 5.69 18.26
CA ASN A 42 -10.27 6.32 19.11
C ASN A 42 -11.06 5.29 19.93
N SER A 43 -10.37 4.47 20.72
CA SER A 43 -11.00 3.75 21.84
C SER A 43 -10.83 4.56 23.12
N LYS A 44 -11.92 5.24 23.47
CA LYS A 44 -12.26 5.82 24.77
C LYS A 44 -11.47 5.21 25.95
N SER A 45 -10.66 6.03 26.62
CA SER A 45 -10.37 5.85 28.05
C SER A 45 -10.51 7.17 28.78
N SER A 46 -11.56 7.21 29.58
CA SER A 46 -11.95 8.24 30.53
C SER A 46 -10.90 8.49 31.63
N LYS A 47 -10.75 9.77 31.98
CA LYS A 47 -10.56 10.34 33.34
C LYS A 47 -9.82 9.48 34.39
N SER A 48 -8.64 9.94 34.81
CA SER A 48 -8.31 10.01 36.25
C SER A 48 -7.16 10.98 36.56
N SER A 49 -7.51 12.02 37.33
CA SER A 49 -6.74 12.66 38.42
C SER A 49 -5.21 12.85 38.29
N LYS A 50 -4.83 14.09 37.97
CA LYS A 50 -4.08 15.03 38.83
C LYS A 50 -3.42 14.42 40.08
N SER A 51 -2.10 14.26 40.07
CA SER A 51 -1.27 14.33 41.28
C SER A 51 0.01 15.15 41.00
N LYS A 52 0.20 16.16 41.85
CA LYS A 52 1.42 16.95 41.98
C LYS A 52 2.47 16.09 42.67
N GLY A 53 3.74 16.16 42.27
CA GLY A 53 4.78 15.64 43.15
C GLY A 53 6.19 15.53 42.56
N SER A 54 7.04 16.44 43.03
CA SER A 54 8.41 16.16 43.45
C SER A 54 9.52 16.03 42.40
N LYS A 55 10.12 17.20 42.18
CA LYS A 55 11.50 17.50 41.83
C LYS A 55 12.50 16.70 42.71
N ARG A 56 13.31 15.82 42.12
CA ARG A 56 14.63 15.44 42.69
C ARG A 56 15.70 15.35 41.61
N LYS A 57 16.74 16.17 41.81
CA LYS A 57 18.08 16.05 41.23
C LYS A 57 18.74 14.77 41.73
N ALA A 58 19.51 14.11 40.87
CA ALA A 58 20.68 13.33 41.29
C ALA A 58 21.71 13.32 40.15
N GLU A 59 22.86 13.93 40.41
CA GLU A 59 24.11 13.75 39.67
C GLU A 59 24.80 12.45 40.09
N SER A 60 25.75 12.05 39.24
CA SER A 60 27.03 11.37 39.52
C SER A 60 27.21 9.91 39.08
N LYS A 61 28.08 9.77 38.05
CA LYS A 61 29.30 8.94 37.99
C LYS A 61 29.31 7.59 38.74
N LYS A 62 29.59 6.50 38.01
CA LYS A 62 30.94 5.89 37.94
C LYS A 62 30.99 4.64 37.04
N GLU A 63 32.15 4.49 36.40
CA GLU A 63 32.64 3.35 35.66
C GLU A 63 32.65 2.04 36.48
N SER A 64 32.49 0.90 35.81
CA SER A 64 33.43 -0.22 35.99
C SER A 64 33.32 -1.25 34.86
N LYS A 65 34.47 -1.45 34.21
CA LYS A 65 34.84 -2.62 33.40
C LYS A 65 34.74 -3.90 34.23
N SER A 66 34.19 -4.97 33.67
CA SER A 66 34.64 -6.35 33.91
C SER A 66 34.11 -7.26 32.80
N LYS A 67 35.00 -7.67 31.89
CA LYS A 67 35.64 -9.01 31.84
C LYS A 67 34.72 -10.08 31.24
N SER A 68 34.90 -10.25 29.94
CA SER A 68 34.57 -11.44 29.16
C SER A 68 35.20 -12.69 29.77
N SER A 69 34.39 -13.67 30.14
CA SER A 69 34.80 -15.07 30.25
C SER A 69 34.04 -15.88 29.20
N LYS A 70 34.78 -16.25 28.16
CA LYS A 70 34.40 -17.27 27.17
C LYS A 70 34.43 -18.61 27.87
N THR A 71 33.26 -19.18 28.16
CA THR A 71 33.14 -20.57 28.58
C THR A 71 32.58 -21.36 27.40
N SER A 72 33.47 -22.04 26.68
CA SER A 72 33.16 -23.05 25.68
C SER A 72 32.43 -24.21 26.36
N LYS A 73 31.10 -24.23 26.25
CA LYS A 73 30.27 -25.37 26.66
C LYS A 73 29.99 -26.22 25.43
N SER A 74 30.58 -27.40 25.46
CA SER A 74 30.36 -28.50 24.53
C SER A 74 28.87 -28.79 24.36
N ALA A 75 28.44 -28.82 23.09
CA ALA A 75 27.12 -29.28 22.70
C ALA A 75 27.04 -30.79 22.96
N SER A 76 26.55 -31.16 24.14
CA SER A 76 25.93 -32.45 24.35
C SER A 76 24.45 -32.29 24.01
N SER A 77 23.98 -33.04 23.02
CA SER A 77 22.59 -33.17 22.64
C SER A 77 21.81 -33.82 23.79
N SER A 78 21.47 -33.04 24.82
CA SER A 78 20.52 -33.46 25.83
C SER A 78 19.15 -33.48 25.15
N SER A 79 18.74 -34.69 24.75
CA SER A 79 17.34 -35.03 24.57
C SER A 79 16.62 -34.66 25.87
N SER A 80 16.12 -33.43 25.89
CA SER A 80 15.25 -32.89 26.92
C SER A 80 13.94 -33.68 26.82
N SER A 81 13.94 -34.88 27.40
CA SER A 81 12.74 -35.64 27.67
C SER A 81 11.83 -34.73 28.47
N PHE A 82 10.84 -34.17 27.78
CA PHE A 82 9.81 -33.33 28.35
C PHE A 82 9.08 -34.17 29.39
N ALA A 83 9.53 -34.07 30.64
CA ALA A 83 8.89 -34.73 31.76
C ALA A 83 7.57 -34.03 31.97
N TYR A 84 6.48 -34.68 31.54
CA TYR A 84 5.14 -34.22 31.85
C TYR A 84 5.06 -34.11 33.39
N PRO A 85 4.57 -32.97 33.92
CA PRO A 85 4.37 -32.86 35.35
C PRO A 85 3.53 -34.05 35.82
N SER A 86 3.97 -34.73 36.87
CA SER A 86 3.30 -35.91 37.44
C SER A 86 2.02 -35.53 38.20
N THR A 87 1.33 -34.48 37.74
CA THR A 87 0.04 -34.06 38.25
C THR A 87 -1.00 -35.03 37.70
N SER A 88 -1.79 -35.61 38.61
CA SER A 88 -2.94 -36.44 38.25
C SER A 88 -3.76 -35.77 37.15
N MET A 89 -4.02 -36.48 36.05
CA MET A 89 -4.95 -35.97 35.04
C MET A 89 -6.32 -35.76 35.67
N PRO A 90 -7.09 -34.74 35.21
CA PRO A 90 -8.46 -34.56 35.67
C PRO A 90 -9.29 -35.81 35.38
N PRO A 91 -10.29 -36.13 36.23
CA PRO A 91 -11.11 -37.32 36.06
C PRO A 91 -11.82 -37.30 34.69
N PRO A 92 -11.90 -38.43 33.97
CA PRO A 92 -12.50 -38.49 32.63
C PRO A 92 -13.94 -37.99 32.56
N SER A 93 -14.69 -38.07 33.66
CA SER A 93 -16.06 -37.56 33.78
C SER A 93 -16.15 -36.04 33.65
N LEU A 94 -15.16 -35.31 34.16
CA LEU A 94 -15.09 -33.85 34.07
C LEU A 94 -14.82 -33.40 32.63
N VAL A 95 -13.89 -34.07 31.96
CA VAL A 95 -13.58 -33.80 30.54
C VAL A 95 -14.81 -34.05 29.67
N LYS A 96 -15.54 -35.14 29.95
CA LYS A 96 -16.76 -35.51 29.23
C LYS A 96 -17.90 -34.51 29.45
N SER A 97 -18.12 -34.03 30.68
CA SER A 97 -19.19 -33.06 30.95
C SER A 97 -18.92 -31.70 30.28
N ILE A 98 -17.66 -31.27 30.23
CA ILE A 98 -17.25 -30.04 29.53
C ILE A 98 -17.48 -30.18 28.02
N TYR A 99 -17.19 -31.36 27.46
CA TYR A 99 -17.39 -31.64 26.04
C TYR A 99 -18.89 -31.70 25.67
N GLU A 100 -19.71 -32.33 26.51
CA GLU A 100 -21.16 -32.43 26.32
C GLU A 100 -21.87 -31.06 26.50
N ALA A 101 -21.39 -30.21 27.40
CA ALA A 101 -21.95 -28.88 27.63
C ALA A 101 -21.67 -27.86 26.50
N THR A 102 -20.72 -28.15 25.59
CA THR A 102 -20.29 -27.21 24.54
C THR A 102 -20.91 -27.45 23.16
N GLY A 103 -21.75 -28.48 23.02
CA GLY A 103 -22.50 -28.76 21.79
C GLY A 103 -21.63 -29.23 20.60
N GLU A 104 -22.27 -29.43 19.44
CA GLU A 104 -21.75 -30.15 18.25
C GLU A 104 -20.47 -29.60 17.60
N THR A 105 -19.94 -28.45 18.03
CA THR A 105 -18.74 -27.86 17.40
C THR A 105 -17.42 -28.43 17.89
N GLY A 106 -17.41 -29.24 18.96
CA GLY A 106 -16.26 -30.01 19.43
C GLY A 106 -15.02 -29.22 19.87
N LYS A 107 -15.12 -27.87 19.94
CA LYS A 107 -14.02 -26.97 20.31
C LYS A 107 -14.36 -26.22 21.59
N VAL A 108 -13.72 -26.62 22.69
CA VAL A 108 -13.84 -25.95 23.99
C VAL A 108 -12.79 -24.86 24.12
N LYS A 109 -13.18 -23.64 24.54
CA LYS A 109 -12.22 -22.58 24.85
C LYS A 109 -11.48 -22.94 26.14
N ILE A 110 -10.15 -22.86 26.12
CA ILE A 110 -9.29 -23.17 27.30
C ILE A 110 -9.72 -22.35 28.53
N ASP A 111 -10.15 -21.09 28.35
CA ASP A 111 -10.65 -20.24 29.45
C ASP A 111 -11.87 -20.87 30.15
N GLN A 112 -12.77 -21.49 29.38
CA GLN A 112 -13.97 -22.14 29.91
C GLN A 112 -13.62 -23.45 30.63
N VAL A 113 -12.62 -24.18 30.15
CA VAL A 113 -12.10 -25.38 30.83
C VAL A 113 -11.54 -25.02 32.20
N ILE A 114 -10.68 -23.99 32.27
CA ILE A 114 -10.09 -23.51 33.53
C ILE A 114 -11.20 -23.11 34.50
N ALA A 115 -12.15 -22.30 34.06
CA ALA A 115 -13.28 -21.87 34.89
C ALA A 115 -14.13 -23.05 35.39
N SER A 116 -14.39 -24.05 34.55
CA SER A 116 -15.18 -25.23 34.90
C SER A 116 -14.47 -26.11 35.93
N ILE A 117 -13.17 -26.34 35.78
CA ILE A 117 -12.35 -27.08 36.76
C ILE A 117 -12.40 -26.35 38.11
N CYS A 118 -12.12 -25.04 38.13
CA CYS A 118 -12.13 -24.24 39.36
C CYS A 118 -13.53 -24.17 40.00
N GLN A 119 -14.60 -24.19 39.21
CA GLN A 119 -15.97 -24.24 39.71
C GLN A 119 -16.27 -25.60 40.37
N ASN A 120 -15.85 -26.71 39.75
CA ASN A 120 -16.05 -28.06 40.28
C ASN A 120 -15.31 -28.25 41.62
N GLU A 121 -14.04 -27.87 41.68
CA GLU A 121 -13.25 -27.90 42.91
C GLU A 121 -13.89 -27.05 44.03
N ASN A 122 -14.43 -25.88 43.67
CA ASN A 122 -15.14 -25.04 44.62
C ASN A 122 -16.47 -25.63 45.10
N SER A 123 -17.20 -26.42 44.29
CA SER A 123 -18.38 -27.14 44.76
C SER A 123 -18.00 -28.26 45.73
N GLU A 124 -16.97 -29.04 45.43
CA GLU A 124 -16.49 -30.11 46.31
C GLU A 124 -16.02 -29.54 47.66
N LEU A 125 -15.28 -28.43 47.65
CA LEU A 125 -14.86 -27.75 48.89
C LEU A 125 -16.05 -27.21 49.70
N LYS A 126 -17.16 -26.81 49.06
CA LYS A 126 -18.38 -26.38 49.77
C LYS A 126 -19.10 -27.56 50.42
N GLU A 127 -19.18 -28.70 49.74
CA GLU A 127 -19.76 -29.92 50.30
C GLU A 127 -18.94 -30.40 51.51
N PHE A 128 -17.61 -30.38 51.39
CA PHE A 128 -16.71 -30.71 52.47
C PHE A 128 -16.83 -29.71 53.64
N GLN A 129 -16.99 -28.41 53.36
CA GLN A 129 -17.27 -27.41 54.38
C GLN A 129 -18.55 -27.71 55.17
N ALA A 130 -19.63 -28.12 54.49
CA ALA A 130 -20.87 -28.50 55.14
C ALA A 130 -20.73 -29.74 56.03
N ALA A 131 -19.89 -30.71 55.62
CA ALA A 131 -19.57 -31.88 56.44
C ALA A 131 -18.77 -31.50 57.70
N VAL A 132 -17.73 -30.67 57.56
CA VAL A 132 -16.90 -30.19 58.67
C VAL A 132 -17.67 -29.31 59.66
N GLN A 133 -18.64 -28.53 59.17
CA GLN A 133 -19.51 -27.75 60.05
C GLN A 133 -20.35 -28.63 60.98
N LYS A 134 -20.73 -29.84 60.55
CA LYS A 134 -21.46 -30.81 61.39
C LYS A 134 -20.58 -31.43 62.46
N THR A 135 -19.29 -31.63 62.18
CA THR A 135 -18.34 -32.24 63.12
C THR A 135 -17.78 -31.24 64.14
N GLY A 136 -17.83 -29.94 63.86
CA GLY A 136 -17.41 -28.89 64.79
C GLY A 136 -15.91 -28.65 64.86
N ASP A 137 -15.14 -29.16 63.90
CA ASP A 137 -13.68 -28.98 63.86
C ASP A 137 -13.31 -27.60 63.24
N GLU A 138 -12.89 -26.65 64.07
CA GLU A 138 -12.47 -25.31 63.64
C GLU A 138 -11.17 -25.31 62.82
N SER A 139 -10.26 -26.26 63.06
CA SER A 139 -9.00 -26.37 62.31
C SER A 139 -9.27 -26.73 60.85
N ALA A 140 -10.20 -27.68 60.64
CA ALA A 140 -10.63 -28.08 59.31
C ALA A 140 -11.37 -26.95 58.56
N LYS A 141 -12.14 -26.09 59.25
CA LYS A 141 -12.78 -24.92 58.63
C LYS A 141 -11.77 -23.93 58.06
N ASP A 142 -10.72 -23.64 58.81
CA ASP A 142 -9.65 -22.73 58.36
C ASP A 142 -8.84 -23.32 57.19
N ALA A 143 -8.56 -24.63 57.22
CA ALA A 143 -7.93 -25.33 56.11
C ALA A 143 -8.74 -25.24 54.81
N ILE A 144 -10.07 -25.41 54.89
CA ILE A 144 -10.97 -25.29 53.73
C ILE A 144 -11.00 -23.85 53.20
N GLN A 145 -11.04 -22.86 54.09
CA GLN A 145 -11.02 -21.46 53.65
C GLN A 145 -9.73 -21.13 52.91
N ARG A 146 -8.58 -21.61 53.41
CA ARG A 146 -7.28 -21.48 52.72
C ARG A 146 -7.28 -22.20 51.37
N ALA A 147 -7.84 -23.41 51.29
CA ALA A 147 -7.96 -24.14 50.03
C ALA A 147 -8.80 -23.38 48.99
N ARG A 148 -9.94 -22.78 49.41
CA ARG A 148 -10.80 -21.99 48.52
C ARG A 148 -10.11 -20.72 48.00
N VAL A 149 -9.30 -20.06 48.83
CA VAL A 149 -8.46 -18.93 48.39
C VAL A 149 -7.41 -19.40 47.38
N ALA A 150 -6.74 -20.52 47.65
CA ALA A 150 -5.74 -21.08 46.74
C ALA A 150 -6.32 -21.46 45.37
N VAL A 151 -7.53 -22.03 45.31
CA VAL A 151 -8.22 -22.34 44.04
C VAL A 151 -8.45 -21.07 43.22
N LYS A 152 -8.91 -19.98 43.85
CA LYS A 152 -9.10 -18.69 43.16
C LYS A 152 -7.80 -18.07 42.69
N ASP A 153 -6.74 -18.15 43.48
CA ASP A 153 -5.41 -17.64 43.11
C ASP A 153 -4.84 -18.41 41.90
N ILE A 154 -5.05 -19.74 41.87
CA ILE A 154 -4.66 -20.59 40.74
C ILE A 154 -5.47 -20.22 39.49
N GLU A 155 -6.79 -20.05 39.61
CA GLU A 155 -7.65 -19.60 38.51
C GLU A 155 -7.15 -18.29 37.91
N GLN A 156 -6.89 -17.29 38.75
CA GLN A 156 -6.41 -15.98 38.31
C GLN A 156 -5.03 -16.06 37.64
N LYS A 157 -4.10 -16.84 38.20
CA LYS A 157 -2.78 -17.06 37.61
C LYS A 157 -2.87 -17.76 36.25
N ALA A 158 -3.69 -18.79 36.14
CA ALA A 158 -3.90 -19.54 34.90
C ALA A 158 -4.50 -18.66 33.80
N LEU A 159 -5.53 -17.87 34.12
CA LEU A 159 -6.14 -16.93 33.18
C LEU A 159 -5.17 -15.82 32.76
N THR A 160 -4.33 -15.34 33.67
CA THR A 160 -3.33 -14.31 33.35
C THR A 160 -2.24 -14.86 32.44
N ALA A 161 -1.73 -16.07 32.72
CA ALA A 161 -0.74 -16.74 31.88
C ALA A 161 -1.29 -17.07 30.48
N LEU A 162 -2.56 -17.47 30.38
CA LEU A 162 -3.20 -17.72 29.09
C LEU A 162 -3.35 -16.42 28.28
N LYS A 163 -3.69 -15.31 28.92
CA LYS A 163 -3.74 -13.99 28.28
C LYS A 163 -2.36 -13.54 27.79
N SER A 164 -1.31 -13.69 28.60
CA SER A 164 0.04 -13.32 28.17
C SER A 164 0.50 -14.18 27.00
N ALA A 165 0.28 -15.50 27.05
CA ALA A 165 0.63 -16.41 25.96
C ALA A 165 -0.09 -16.07 24.64
N ARG A 166 -1.38 -15.70 24.71
CA ARG A 166 -2.12 -15.22 23.52
C ARG A 166 -1.57 -13.91 22.98
N SER A 167 -1.26 -12.96 23.87
CA SER A 167 -0.67 -11.68 23.49
C SER A 167 0.68 -11.86 22.81
N GLU A 168 1.56 -12.69 23.37
CA GLU A 168 2.87 -13.02 22.78
C GLU A 168 2.72 -13.71 21.42
N PHE A 169 1.77 -14.64 21.29
CA PHE A 169 1.49 -15.28 20.01
C PHE A 169 1.01 -14.26 18.95
N GLU A 170 0.08 -13.38 19.30
CA GLU A 170 -0.37 -12.33 18.36
C GLU A 170 0.75 -11.35 17.99
N GLU A 171 1.60 -10.98 18.95
CA GLU A 171 2.74 -10.09 18.70
C GLU A 171 3.77 -10.75 17.80
N THR A 172 4.09 -12.03 18.03
CA THR A 172 5.00 -12.80 17.18
C THR A 172 4.43 -13.01 15.79
N GLU A 173 3.12 -13.25 15.65
CA GLU A 173 2.47 -13.36 14.35
C GLU A 173 2.47 -12.01 13.60
N LYS A 174 2.17 -10.90 14.28
CA LYS A 174 2.26 -9.54 13.71
C LYS A 174 3.70 -9.21 13.31
N ALA A 175 4.67 -9.57 14.14
CA ALA A 175 6.09 -9.39 13.84
C ALA A 175 6.52 -10.25 12.63
N ALA A 176 6.06 -11.49 12.54
CA ALA A 176 6.33 -12.37 11.41
C ALA A 176 5.72 -11.83 10.10
N LYS A 177 4.48 -11.32 10.15
CA LYS A 177 3.82 -10.71 8.99
C LYS A 177 4.51 -9.42 8.53
N SER A 178 4.88 -8.56 9.47
CA SER A 178 5.52 -7.26 9.17
C SER A 178 7.00 -7.37 8.77
N ASN A 179 7.73 -8.37 9.29
CA ASN A 179 9.13 -8.58 8.97
C ASN A 179 9.39 -9.58 7.84
N ASN A 180 8.35 -10.09 7.18
CA ASN A 180 8.54 -11.01 6.07
C ASN A 180 9.32 -10.31 4.93
N PRO A 181 10.53 -10.78 4.58
CA PRO A 181 11.36 -10.15 3.56
C PRO A 181 10.69 -10.12 2.18
N THR A 182 9.85 -11.12 1.87
CA THR A 182 9.10 -11.14 0.60
C THR A 182 8.05 -10.03 0.57
N ASN A 183 7.30 -9.84 1.65
CA ASN A 183 6.33 -8.75 1.76
C ASN A 183 7.04 -7.38 1.69
N LYS A 184 8.21 -7.22 2.32
CA LYS A 184 9.01 -5.99 2.21
C LYS A 184 9.46 -5.73 0.77
N ALA A 185 9.92 -6.75 0.06
CA ALA A 185 10.29 -6.63 -1.34
C ALA A 185 9.08 -6.27 -2.23
N LEU A 186 7.93 -6.90 -2.01
CA LEU A 186 6.68 -6.59 -2.72
C LEU A 186 6.20 -5.18 -2.44
N TRP A 187 6.32 -4.69 -1.19
CA TRP A 187 5.98 -3.30 -0.86
C TRP A 187 6.92 -2.30 -1.55
N ALA A 188 8.22 -2.61 -1.63
CA ALA A 188 9.18 -1.78 -2.35
C ALA A 188 8.85 -1.75 -3.86
N GLU A 189 8.56 -2.90 -4.46
CA GLU A 189 8.13 -3.02 -5.85
C GLU A 189 6.83 -2.25 -6.12
N THR A 190 5.84 -2.37 -5.23
CA THR A 190 4.58 -1.62 -5.32
C THR A 190 4.82 -0.11 -5.26
N ALA A 191 5.71 0.36 -4.37
CA ALA A 191 6.08 1.76 -4.30
C ALA A 191 6.77 2.25 -5.58
N THR A 192 7.66 1.45 -6.16
CA THR A 192 8.29 1.74 -7.46
C THR A 192 7.25 1.82 -8.58
N LEU A 193 6.33 0.86 -8.67
CA LEU A 193 5.26 0.86 -9.67
C LEU A 193 4.32 2.07 -9.52
N MET A 194 3.94 2.43 -8.29
CA MET A 194 3.13 3.63 -8.04
C MET A 194 3.85 4.91 -8.48
N SER A 195 5.17 5.01 -8.24
CA SER A 195 5.98 6.13 -8.72
C SER A 195 6.00 6.19 -10.25
N GLN A 196 6.19 5.06 -10.93
CA GLN A 196 6.16 4.97 -12.39
C GLN A 196 4.79 5.36 -12.96
N VAL A 197 3.69 4.88 -12.37
CA VAL A 197 2.33 5.27 -12.77
C VAL A 197 2.11 6.77 -12.61
N SER A 198 2.63 7.38 -11.54
CA SER A 198 2.54 8.83 -11.35
C SER A 198 3.32 9.60 -12.43
N LEU A 199 4.49 9.11 -12.84
CA LEU A 199 5.27 9.71 -13.92
C LEU A 199 4.54 9.60 -15.26
N LEU A 200 4.01 8.43 -15.60
CA LEU A 200 3.25 8.20 -16.82
C LEU A 200 2.00 9.08 -16.90
N LYS A 201 1.29 9.27 -15.78
CA LYS A 201 0.14 10.20 -15.73
C LYS A 201 0.53 11.65 -15.95
N ALA A 202 1.69 12.07 -15.45
CA ALA A 202 2.20 13.41 -15.70
C ALA A 202 2.56 13.61 -17.18
N GLU A 203 3.17 12.59 -17.78
CA GLU A 203 3.50 12.57 -19.21
C GLU A 203 2.24 12.58 -20.10
N GLU A 204 1.24 11.75 -19.79
CA GLU A 204 -0.06 11.74 -20.47
C GLU A 204 -0.71 13.14 -20.46
N LYS A 205 -0.71 13.80 -19.30
CA LYS A 205 -1.21 15.17 -19.17
C LYS A 205 -0.44 16.16 -20.04
N GLN A 206 0.88 16.00 -20.15
CA GLN A 206 1.71 16.81 -21.02
C GLN A 206 1.38 16.60 -22.50
N TRP A 207 1.20 15.35 -22.93
CA TRP A 207 0.81 15.01 -24.31
C TRP A 207 -0.56 15.58 -24.67
N LEU A 208 -1.55 15.47 -23.76
CA LEU A 208 -2.87 16.07 -23.95
C LEU A 208 -2.80 17.60 -24.09
N ALA A 209 -1.99 18.27 -23.26
CA ALA A 209 -1.81 19.72 -23.37
C ALA A 209 -1.15 20.13 -24.71
N GLN A 210 -0.23 19.32 -25.24
CA GLN A 210 0.36 19.55 -26.56
C GLN A 210 -0.63 19.32 -27.69
N LEU A 211 -1.45 18.28 -27.60
CA LEU A 211 -2.52 17.99 -28.57
C LEU A 211 -3.54 19.14 -28.64
N ASP A 212 -3.95 19.67 -27.49
CA ASP A 212 -4.84 20.84 -27.42
C ASP A 212 -4.18 22.08 -28.05
N ALA A 213 -2.88 22.29 -27.83
CA ALA A 213 -2.14 23.41 -28.41
C ALA A 213 -2.05 23.31 -29.95
N ILE A 214 -1.84 22.10 -30.49
CA ILE A 214 -1.85 21.84 -31.94
C ILE A 214 -3.24 22.08 -32.51
N THR A 215 -4.27 21.50 -31.90
CA THR A 215 -5.67 21.64 -32.32
C THR A 215 -6.08 23.12 -32.41
N ARG A 216 -5.68 23.94 -31.42
CA ARG A 216 -5.92 25.40 -31.45
C ARG A 216 -5.18 26.09 -32.59
N ARG A 217 -3.93 25.70 -32.88
CA ARG A 217 -3.18 26.24 -34.02
C ARG A 217 -3.84 25.88 -35.35
N GLU A 218 -4.30 24.65 -35.50
CA GLU A 218 -5.01 24.19 -36.70
C GLU A 218 -6.32 24.95 -36.92
N GLN A 219 -7.11 25.15 -35.86
CA GLN A 219 -8.32 25.97 -35.92
C GLN A 219 -8.02 27.43 -36.29
N ASN A 220 -6.97 28.02 -35.73
CA ASN A 220 -6.56 29.38 -36.09
C ASN A 220 -6.14 29.49 -37.56
N LEU A 221 -5.40 28.49 -38.09
CA LEU A 221 -5.02 28.45 -39.50
C LEU A 221 -6.24 28.29 -40.43
N ALA A 222 -7.20 27.45 -40.06
CA ALA A 222 -8.44 27.25 -40.80
C ALA A 222 -9.28 28.55 -40.89
N ASN A 223 -9.32 29.33 -39.80
CA ASN A 223 -10.03 30.62 -39.79
C ASN A 223 -9.35 31.64 -40.71
N VAL A 224 -8.01 31.72 -40.71
CA VAL A 224 -7.26 32.63 -41.60
C VAL A 224 -7.52 32.28 -43.07
N THR A 225 -7.58 31.00 -43.43
CA THR A 225 -7.83 30.59 -44.83
C THR A 225 -9.23 30.95 -45.32
N LEU A 226 -10.24 30.93 -44.44
CA LEU A 226 -11.62 31.35 -44.76
C LEU A 226 -11.73 32.87 -44.96
N GLU A 227 -11.06 33.67 -44.12
CA GLU A 227 -11.02 35.14 -44.27
C GLU A 227 -10.28 35.59 -45.54
N GLU A 228 -9.24 34.84 -45.93
CA GLU A 228 -8.47 35.11 -47.16
C GLU A 228 -9.29 34.76 -48.42
N GLN A 229 -10.13 33.72 -48.37
CA GLN A 229 -11.07 33.39 -49.46
C GLN A 229 -12.26 34.35 -49.55
N ALA A 230 -12.75 34.88 -48.43
CA ALA A 230 -13.88 35.81 -48.39
C ALA A 230 -13.55 37.22 -48.93
N ASN A 231 -12.26 37.55 -49.06
CA ASN A 231 -11.80 38.82 -49.64
C ASN A 231 -11.43 38.72 -51.14
N LEU A 232 -11.75 37.62 -51.82
CA LEU A 232 -11.63 37.58 -53.27
C LEU A 232 -12.75 38.44 -53.90
N PRO A 233 -12.41 39.44 -54.73
CA PRO A 233 -13.41 40.25 -55.43
C PRO A 233 -14.22 39.37 -56.39
N GLU A 234 -15.53 39.31 -56.16
CA GLU A 234 -16.48 38.40 -56.82
C GLU A 234 -16.86 38.83 -58.25
N ASP A 235 -16.44 40.01 -58.69
CA ASP A 235 -16.69 40.52 -60.05
C ASP A 235 -15.39 40.72 -60.83
N LEU A 236 -14.85 39.62 -61.36
CA LEU A 236 -13.93 39.66 -62.50
C LEU A 236 -14.70 39.18 -63.73
N GLU A 237 -15.32 40.13 -64.43
CA GLU A 237 -15.80 39.91 -65.79
C GLU A 237 -14.71 39.20 -66.60
N VAL A 238 -15.04 38.00 -67.08
CA VAL A 238 -14.10 37.09 -67.72
C VAL A 238 -13.69 37.71 -69.06
N ASN A 239 -12.61 38.48 -69.02
CA ASN A 239 -11.98 39.06 -70.19
C ASN A 239 -11.58 37.91 -71.13
N PRO A 240 -11.96 37.91 -72.42
CA PRO A 240 -11.63 36.84 -73.37
C PRO A 240 -10.11 36.63 -73.53
N THR A 241 -9.32 37.66 -73.22
CA THR A 241 -7.86 37.60 -73.15
C THR A 241 -7.37 36.72 -71.98
N ALA A 242 -8.12 36.68 -70.87
CA ALA A 242 -7.82 35.83 -69.72
C ALA A 242 -8.09 34.35 -70.03
N HIS A 243 -9.13 34.01 -70.80
CA HIS A 243 -9.37 32.62 -71.23
C HIS A 243 -8.24 32.05 -72.11
N ALA A 244 -7.68 32.88 -73.00
CA ALA A 244 -6.52 32.50 -73.79
C ALA A 244 -5.25 32.31 -72.92
N LEU A 245 -5.08 33.14 -71.89
CA LEU A 245 -3.99 33.01 -70.91
C LEU A 245 -4.18 31.77 -70.02
N ILE A 246 -5.40 31.49 -69.56
CA ILE A 246 -5.76 30.31 -68.77
C ILE A 246 -5.46 29.05 -69.58
N ASN A 247 -5.82 29.00 -70.86
CA ASN A 247 -5.53 27.87 -71.74
C ASN A 247 -4.02 27.70 -72.04
N SER A 248 -3.21 28.77 -71.99
CA SER A 248 -1.75 28.66 -72.14
C SER A 248 -1.05 28.27 -70.83
N ILE A 249 -1.62 28.63 -69.68
CA ILE A 249 -1.11 28.31 -68.33
C ILE A 249 -1.55 26.91 -67.87
N LEU A 250 -2.71 26.43 -68.31
CA LEU A 250 -3.30 25.13 -67.91
C LEU A 250 -2.33 23.95 -68.05
N PRO A 251 -1.58 23.79 -69.15
CA PRO A 251 -0.63 22.68 -69.29
C PRO A 251 0.51 22.76 -68.26
N SER A 252 0.98 23.96 -67.93
CA SER A 252 2.02 24.20 -66.92
C SER A 252 1.49 23.98 -65.49
N CYS A 253 0.25 24.37 -65.22
CA CYS A 253 -0.42 24.09 -63.95
C CYS A 253 -0.75 22.62 -63.76
N ASN A 254 -1.19 21.91 -64.81
CA ASN A 254 -1.47 20.48 -64.75
C ASN A 254 -0.23 19.67 -64.33
N GLY A 255 0.95 20.01 -64.84
CA GLY A 255 2.19 19.35 -64.40
C GLY A 255 2.50 19.57 -62.91
N LYS A 256 2.23 20.78 -62.40
CA LYS A 256 2.40 21.09 -60.96
C LYS A 256 1.35 20.40 -60.08
N ILE A 257 0.10 20.36 -60.52
CA ILE A 257 -1.01 19.68 -59.83
C ILE A 257 -0.72 18.18 -59.78
N GLN A 258 -0.34 17.59 -60.91
CA GLN A 258 -0.01 16.17 -60.99
C GLN A 258 1.15 15.82 -60.04
N LYS A 259 2.23 16.62 -60.05
CA LYS A 259 3.33 16.45 -59.11
C LYS A 259 2.88 16.58 -57.64
N SER A 260 2.02 17.55 -57.33
CA SER A 260 1.47 17.72 -55.98
C SER A 260 0.61 16.53 -55.55
N VAL A 261 -0.19 15.96 -56.45
CA VAL A 261 -1.00 14.76 -56.18
C VAL A 261 -0.10 13.55 -55.97
N GLU A 262 0.95 13.39 -56.79
CA GLU A 262 1.97 12.34 -56.62
C GLU A 262 2.66 12.48 -55.26
N ASP A 263 3.11 13.68 -54.89
CA ASP A 263 3.75 13.96 -53.59
C ASP A 263 2.80 13.68 -52.41
N MET A 264 1.52 14.07 -52.53
CA MET A 264 0.50 13.77 -51.51
C MET A 264 0.24 12.26 -51.38
N THR A 265 0.18 11.54 -52.49
CA THR A 265 -0.03 10.08 -52.51
C THR A 265 1.15 9.38 -51.85
N LEU A 266 2.37 9.79 -52.18
CA LEU A 266 3.61 9.27 -51.58
C LEU A 266 3.68 9.57 -50.07
N CYS A 267 3.18 10.73 -49.64
CA CYS A 267 3.07 11.07 -48.23
C CYS A 267 2.02 10.19 -47.52
N ALA A 268 0.85 9.98 -48.13
CA ALA A 268 -0.20 9.11 -47.60
C ALA A 268 0.29 7.66 -47.45
N ASP A 269 1.04 7.14 -48.43
CA ASP A 269 1.64 5.82 -48.37
C ASP A 269 2.66 5.69 -47.22
N ARG A 270 3.49 6.73 -47.02
CA ARG A 270 4.42 6.78 -45.88
C ARG A 270 3.69 6.78 -44.54
N VAL A 271 2.62 7.56 -44.40
CA VAL A 271 1.79 7.58 -43.19
C VAL A 271 1.16 6.22 -42.95
N ALA A 272 0.60 5.59 -43.98
CA ALA A 272 0.01 4.25 -43.88
C ALA A 272 1.06 3.20 -43.43
N LEU A 273 2.29 3.30 -43.92
CA LEU A 273 3.38 2.40 -43.54
C LEU A 273 3.80 2.61 -42.07
N VAL A 274 3.89 3.86 -41.62
CA VAL A 274 4.15 4.18 -40.21
C VAL A 274 3.03 3.66 -39.31
N LEU A 275 1.76 3.84 -39.67
CA LEU A 275 0.61 3.35 -38.91
C LEU A 275 0.61 1.82 -38.79
N LYS A 276 0.99 1.09 -39.84
CA LYS A 276 1.19 -0.37 -39.77
C LYS A 276 2.29 -0.75 -38.79
N GLY A 277 3.39 -0.01 -38.77
CA GLY A 277 4.48 -0.20 -37.80
C GLY A 277 4.02 0.05 -36.35
N VAL A 278 3.25 1.11 -36.12
CA VAL A 278 2.67 1.42 -34.80
C VAL A 278 1.72 0.32 -34.35
N ASN A 279 0.85 -0.18 -35.23
CA ASN A 279 -0.07 -1.27 -34.88
C ASN A 279 0.68 -2.53 -34.44
N LYS A 280 1.78 -2.88 -35.12
CA LYS A 280 2.64 -4.00 -34.73
C LYS A 280 3.27 -3.81 -33.34
N LEU A 281 3.75 -2.60 -33.04
CA LEU A 281 4.30 -2.28 -31.71
C LEU A 281 3.26 -2.39 -30.60
N VAL A 282 2.00 -2.03 -30.88
CA VAL A 282 0.89 -2.20 -29.92
C VAL A 282 0.63 -3.67 -29.65
N GLU A 283 0.58 -4.51 -30.69
CA GLU A 283 0.41 -5.96 -30.55
C GLU A 283 1.55 -6.60 -29.74
N GLU A 284 2.81 -6.21 -30.02
CA GLU A 284 3.98 -6.67 -29.26
C GLU A 284 3.90 -6.23 -27.79
N ALA A 285 3.49 -4.98 -27.52
CA ALA A 285 3.32 -4.47 -26.16
C ALA A 285 2.23 -5.23 -25.39
N ASP A 286 1.12 -5.57 -26.03
CA ASP A 286 0.04 -6.35 -25.40
C ASP A 286 0.44 -7.81 -25.17
N SER A 287 1.27 -8.40 -26.03
CA SER A 287 1.88 -9.71 -25.78
C SER A 287 2.76 -9.68 -24.54
N VAL A 288 3.65 -8.69 -24.41
CA VAL A 288 4.53 -8.56 -23.24
C VAL A 288 3.73 -8.36 -21.95
N LYS A 289 2.64 -7.57 -21.99
CA LYS A 289 1.74 -7.43 -20.83
C LYS A 289 1.14 -8.76 -20.41
N ARG A 290 0.73 -9.59 -21.37
CA ARG A 290 0.17 -10.93 -21.11
C ARG A 290 1.22 -11.84 -20.47
N ASP A 291 2.43 -11.87 -21.02
CA ASP A 291 3.53 -12.68 -20.50
C ASP A 291 3.92 -12.27 -19.07
N ILE A 292 3.97 -10.97 -18.78
CA ILE A 292 4.23 -10.45 -17.43
C ILE A 292 3.10 -10.86 -16.48
N TYR A 293 1.84 -10.75 -16.90
CA TYR A 293 0.69 -11.14 -16.09
C TYR A 293 0.70 -12.65 -15.78
N GLU A 294 0.90 -13.49 -16.80
CA GLU A 294 0.99 -14.94 -16.64
C GLU A 294 2.18 -15.35 -15.77
N GLY A 295 3.34 -14.71 -15.96
CA GLY A 295 4.51 -14.90 -15.09
C GLY A 295 4.25 -14.49 -13.65
N TYR A 296 3.54 -13.38 -13.42
CA TYR A 296 3.19 -12.92 -12.08
C TYR A 296 2.23 -13.90 -11.38
N VAL A 297 1.14 -14.29 -12.05
CA VAL A 297 0.15 -15.24 -11.53
C VAL A 297 0.78 -16.62 -11.29
N GLY A 298 1.59 -17.11 -12.23
CA GLY A 298 2.26 -18.41 -12.14
C GLY A 298 3.37 -18.48 -11.09
N SER A 299 4.03 -17.36 -10.79
CA SER A 299 5.15 -17.30 -9.83
C SER A 299 4.74 -17.41 -8.35
N GLY A 300 3.43 -17.40 -8.04
CA GLY A 300 2.95 -17.50 -6.66
C GLY A 300 3.39 -16.33 -5.76
N ARG A 301 3.80 -15.20 -6.35
CA ARG A 301 4.15 -13.95 -5.63
C ARG A 301 2.90 -13.27 -5.07
N MET A 302 2.15 -13.97 -4.23
CA MET A 302 1.08 -13.39 -3.45
C MET A 302 1.61 -12.93 -2.10
N PHE A 303 1.08 -11.83 -1.58
CA PHE A 303 1.36 -11.40 -0.21
C PHE A 303 0.97 -12.52 0.76
N GLN A 304 1.95 -13.11 1.43
CA GLN A 304 1.68 -14.17 2.39
C GLN A 304 1.21 -13.56 3.72
N GLY A 305 0.12 -14.09 4.27
CA GLY A 305 -0.38 -13.76 5.61
C GLY A 305 -1.35 -12.57 5.69
N TYR A 306 -1.76 -12.01 4.56
CA TYR A 306 -2.87 -11.06 4.48
C TYR A 306 -4.09 -11.76 3.87
N ASP A 307 -5.20 -11.82 4.61
CA ASP A 307 -6.51 -12.15 4.05
C ASP A 307 -6.97 -10.94 3.23
N ILE A 308 -6.57 -10.92 1.96
CA ILE A 308 -6.99 -9.88 1.02
C ILE A 308 -8.23 -10.42 0.32
N GLU A 309 -9.40 -10.26 0.94
CA GLU A 309 -10.68 -10.60 0.31
C GLU A 309 -10.95 -9.80 -0.97
N ASP A 310 -10.38 -8.59 -1.08
CA ASP A 310 -10.47 -7.77 -2.30
C ASP A 310 -9.20 -6.92 -2.53
N PRO A 311 -8.30 -7.30 -3.46
CA PRO A 311 -7.06 -6.57 -3.73
C PRO A 311 -7.31 -5.17 -4.31
N LYS A 312 -8.49 -4.92 -4.91
CA LYS A 312 -8.85 -3.59 -5.44
C LYS A 312 -9.04 -2.56 -4.33
N ARG A 313 -9.44 -2.98 -3.12
CA ARG A 313 -9.59 -2.08 -1.97
C ARG A 313 -8.27 -1.49 -1.48
N ILE A 314 -7.18 -2.25 -1.55
CA ILE A 314 -5.85 -1.77 -1.14
C ILE A 314 -5.38 -0.65 -2.07
N ILE A 315 -5.54 -0.84 -3.38
CA ILE A 315 -5.20 0.15 -4.40
C ILE A 315 -6.08 1.41 -4.26
N GLY A 316 -7.38 1.23 -4.01
CA GLY A 316 -8.31 2.35 -3.80
C GLY A 316 -8.09 3.13 -2.51
N GLY A 317 -7.49 2.52 -1.47
CA GLY A 317 -7.11 3.19 -0.23
C GLY A 317 -5.81 4.00 -0.33
N LEU A 318 -4.89 3.59 -1.21
CA LEU A 318 -3.61 4.28 -1.45
C LEU A 318 -3.71 5.43 -2.46
N LEU A 319 -4.76 5.43 -3.30
CA LEU A 319 -5.02 6.46 -4.32
C LEU A 319 -5.95 7.60 -3.84
N LYS A 320 -6.31 7.63 -2.55
CA LYS A 320 -7.03 8.75 -1.92
C LYS A 320 -6.07 9.61 -1.13
#